data_AF-A0A4Q9PD52-F1
#
_entry.id   AF-A0A4Q9PD52-F1
#
_cell.length_a   1.000
_cell.length_b   1.000
_cell.length_c   1.000
_cell.angle_alpha   90.00
_cell.angle_beta   90.00
_cell.angle_gamma   90.00
#
_symmetry.space_group_name_H-M   'P 1'
#
loop_
_entity.id
_entity.type
_entity.pdbx_description
1 polymer ?
#
loop_
_entity_poly.entity_id
_entity_poly.type
_entity_poly.pdbx_seq_one_letter_code
_entity_poly.pdbx_strand_id
1 'polypeptide(L)'
;SAFSIRFAKFGKNVYDLFTPDLMHEFELGVWKSTFTHLVRILMAAGNDAVQELDRRFSLIRPFGRGVIRPFNGNVSAMKKLAARDFEQILQVVRVV
;
A
#
# COMPACT_ATOMS: atom_id res chain seq x y z
N SER A 1 -26.28 -10.38 -7.50
CA SER A 1 -26.79 -9.25 -6.68
C SER A 1 -27.68 -8.35 -7.55
N ALA A 2 -28.41 -7.39 -6.96
CA ALA A 2 -29.22 -6.43 -7.73
C ALA A 2 -28.37 -5.62 -8.76
N PHE A 3 -27.09 -5.37 -8.44
CA PHE A 3 -26.14 -4.74 -9.37
C PHE A 3 -25.78 -5.65 -10.56
N SER A 4 -25.54 -6.95 -10.34
CA SER A 4 -25.24 -7.91 -11.42
C SER A 4 -26.35 -7.96 -12.47
N ILE A 5 -27.61 -7.93 -12.05
CA ILE A 5 -28.77 -7.96 -12.97
C ILE A 5 -28.80 -6.71 -13.85
N ARG A 6 -28.50 -5.54 -13.27
CA ARG A 6 -28.55 -4.25 -13.97
C ARG A 6 -27.39 -4.05 -14.94
N PHE A 7 -26.26 -4.71 -14.69
CA PHE A 7 -25.06 -4.68 -15.54
C PHE A 7 -24.93 -5.86 -16.50
N ALA A 8 -25.72 -6.92 -16.33
CA ALA A 8 -25.77 -8.06 -17.25
C ALA A 8 -26.02 -7.62 -18.70
N LYS A 9 -26.85 -6.59 -18.91
CA LYS A 9 -27.13 -6.00 -20.23
C LYS A 9 -25.91 -5.39 -20.94
N PHE A 10 -24.84 -5.11 -20.20
CA PHE A 10 -23.58 -4.58 -20.75
C PHE A 10 -22.53 -5.67 -20.96
N GLY A 11 -22.84 -6.95 -20.66
CA GLY A 11 -21.89 -8.07 -20.79
C GLY A 11 -20.67 -7.94 -19.87
N LYS A 12 -20.75 -7.15 -18.80
CA LYS A 12 -19.66 -6.90 -17.86
C LYS A 12 -19.96 -7.56 -16.53
N ASN A 13 -18.98 -8.31 -16.02
CA ASN A 13 -19.03 -8.80 -14.65
C ASN A 13 -18.80 -7.63 -13.70
N VAL A 14 -19.77 -7.38 -12.81
CA VAL A 14 -19.72 -6.26 -11.85
C VAL A 14 -18.59 -6.46 -10.84
N TYR A 15 -18.19 -7.69 -10.60
CA TYR A 15 -17.10 -8.00 -9.68
C TYR A 15 -15.74 -7.51 -10.20
N ASP A 16 -15.57 -7.40 -11.53
CA ASP A 16 -14.34 -6.86 -12.14
C ASP A 16 -14.21 -5.33 -12.01
N LEU A 17 -15.29 -4.65 -11.58
CA LEU A 17 -15.28 -3.20 -11.34
C LEU A 17 -14.68 -2.84 -9.98
N PHE A 18 -14.61 -3.79 -9.04
CA PHE A 18 -14.03 -3.54 -7.74
C PHE A 18 -12.52 -3.75 -7.81
N THR A 19 -11.76 -2.72 -7.42
CA THR A 19 -10.33 -2.89 -7.15
C THR A 19 -10.18 -3.92 -6.02
N PRO A 20 -9.35 -4.96 -6.18
CA PRO A 20 -9.06 -5.90 -5.11
C PRO A 20 -8.72 -5.17 -3.82
N ASP A 21 -9.42 -5.47 -2.73
CA ASP A 21 -9.04 -4.96 -1.41
C ASP A 21 -7.84 -5.75 -0.93
N LEU A 22 -6.65 -5.20 -1.16
CA LEU A 22 -5.41 -5.90 -0.81
C LEU A 22 -5.25 -6.13 0.69
N MET A 23 -5.93 -5.38 1.55
CA MET A 23 -5.87 -5.62 3.00
C MET A 23 -6.81 -6.75 3.44
N HIS A 24 -7.82 -7.05 2.63
CA HIS A 24 -8.68 -8.21 2.79
C HIS A 24 -8.07 -9.48 2.16
N GLU A 25 -7.44 -9.34 1.00
CA GLU A 25 -6.80 -10.47 0.30
C GLU A 25 -5.41 -10.81 0.85
N PHE A 26 -4.65 -9.79 1.27
CA PHE A 26 -3.35 -9.94 1.89
C PHE A 26 -3.51 -9.68 3.39
N GLU A 27 -3.37 -10.71 4.21
CA GLU A 27 -3.48 -10.57 5.67
C GLU A 27 -2.56 -9.44 6.16
N LEU A 28 -3.14 -8.41 6.78
CA LEU A 28 -2.39 -7.25 7.29
C LEU A 28 -1.19 -7.66 8.15
N GLY A 29 -1.33 -8.74 8.93
CA GLY A 29 -0.25 -9.30 9.74
C GLY A 29 0.93 -9.81 8.91
N VAL A 30 0.65 -10.49 7.79
CA VAL A 30 1.66 -11.00 6.86
C VAL A 30 2.40 -9.85 6.19
N TRP A 31 1.67 -8.83 5.71
CA TRP A 31 2.32 -7.65 5.12
C TRP A 31 3.22 -6.93 6.12
N LYS A 32 2.70 -6.66 7.32
CA LYS A 32 3.47 -5.98 8.38
C LYS A 32 4.75 -6.75 8.73
N SER A 33 4.66 -8.08 8.86
CA SER A 33 5.83 -8.94 9.10
C SER A 33 6.84 -8.87 7.96
N THR A 34 6.36 -8.97 6.72
CA THR A 34 7.18 -8.90 5.52
C THR A 34 7.90 -7.56 5.40
N PHE A 35 7.17 -6.45 5.54
CA PHE A 35 7.75 -5.11 5.49
C PHE A 35 8.79 -4.89 6.60
N THR A 36 8.52 -5.36 7.82
CA THR A 36 9.48 -5.34 8.93
C THR A 36 10.76 -6.10 8.57
N HIS A 37 10.62 -7.26 7.94
CA HIS A 37 11.76 -8.06 7.52
C HIS A 37 12.60 -7.35 6.43
N LEU A 38 11.95 -6.72 5.45
CA LEU A 38 12.63 -5.93 4.42
C LEU A 38 13.41 -4.75 5.02
N VAL A 39 12.83 -4.03 5.96
CA VAL A 39 13.53 -2.93 6.67
C VAL A 39 14.77 -3.48 7.40
N ARG A 40 14.67 -4.64 8.05
CA ARG A 40 15.83 -5.28 8.71
C ARG A 40 16.92 -5.68 7.72
N ILE A 41 16.56 -6.16 6.53
CA ILE A 41 17.53 -6.46 5.47
C ILE A 41 18.24 -5.18 5.03
N LEU A 42 17.52 -4.07 4.84
CA LEU A 42 18.12 -2.78 4.51
C LEU A 42 19.06 -2.27 5.62
N MET A 43 18.67 -2.44 6.88
CA MET A 43 19.54 -2.13 8.02
C MET A 43 20.82 -2.98 8.01
N ALA A 44 20.71 -4.27 7.69
CA ALA A 44 21.85 -5.18 7.62
C ALA A 44 22.75 -4.91 6.40
N ALA A 45 22.16 -4.49 5.28
CA ALA A 45 22.89 -4.07 4.08
C ALA A 45 23.69 -2.78 4.32
N GLY A 46 23.23 -1.91 5.23
CA GLY A 46 23.90 -0.67 5.60
C GLY A 46 23.87 0.38 4.50
N ASN A 47 24.91 1.22 4.43
CA ASN A 47 25.11 2.24 3.40
C ASN A 47 23.91 3.20 3.22
N ASP A 48 23.35 3.66 4.34
CA ASP A 48 22.20 4.57 4.41
C ASP A 48 20.94 4.10 3.64
N ALA A 49 20.81 2.80 3.38
CA ALA A 49 19.71 2.25 2.58
C ALA A 49 18.32 2.51 3.21
N VAL A 50 18.25 2.56 4.54
CA VAL A 50 17.01 2.89 5.28
C VAL A 50 16.67 4.37 5.14
N GLN A 51 17.66 5.25 5.22
CA GLN A 51 17.50 6.68 5.04
C GLN A 51 17.06 7.00 3.61
N GLU A 52 17.60 6.28 2.62
CA GLU A 52 17.18 6.40 1.22
C GLU A 52 15.74 5.91 1.01
N LEU A 53 15.32 4.83 1.68
CA LEU A 53 13.92 4.38 1.68
C LEU A 53 13.00 5.50 2.19
N ASP A 54 13.30 6.04 3.37
CA ASP A 54 12.51 7.10 3.99
C ASP A 54 12.47 8.38 3.14
N ARG A 55 13.61 8.76 2.56
CA ARG A 55 13.71 9.88 1.62
C ARG A 55 12.81 9.66 0.41
N ARG A 56 12.84 8.48 -0.22
CA ARG A 56 11.99 8.16 -1.37
C ARG A 56 10.51 8.26 -1.02
N PHE A 57 10.08 7.69 0.10
CA PHE A 57 8.68 7.78 0.54
C PHE A 57 8.24 9.22 0.82
N SER A 58 9.11 10.05 1.41
CA SER A 58 8.81 11.47 1.65
C SER A 58 8.64 12.30 0.36
N LEU A 59 9.26 11.86 -0.75
CA LEU A 59 9.17 12.53 -2.05
C LEU A 59 7.91 12.17 -2.82
N ILE A 60 7.17 11.16 -2.38
CA ILE A 60 5.94 10.74 -3.04
C ILE A 60 4.91 11.85 -2.90
N ARG A 61 4.53 12.42 -4.04
CA ARG A 61 3.49 13.45 -4.08
C ARG A 61 2.12 12.80 -3.86
N PRO A 62 1.24 13.42 -3.07
CA PRO A 62 -0.14 12.99 -2.96
C PRO A 62 -0.81 12.92 -4.34
N PHE A 63 -1.65 11.91 -4.55
CA PHE A 63 -2.36 11.71 -5.81
C PHE A 63 -3.84 11.44 -5.58
N GLY A 64 -4.69 12.02 -6.45
CA GLY A 64 -6.14 11.96 -6.35
C GLY A 64 -6.71 12.63 -5.10
N ARG A 65 -8.02 12.52 -4.87
CA ARG A 65 -8.68 12.96 -3.63
C ARG A 65 -8.42 11.98 -2.48
N GLY A 66 -7.15 11.79 -2.12
CA GLY A 66 -6.72 10.94 -1.01
C GLY A 66 -6.51 9.47 -1.37
N VAL A 67 -6.21 9.18 -2.64
CA VAL A 67 -5.82 7.83 -3.11
C VAL A 67 -4.40 7.51 -2.68
N ILE A 68 -3.46 8.43 -2.92
CA ILE A 68 -2.12 8.40 -2.33
C ILE A 68 -2.00 9.59 -1.39
N ARG A 69 -1.77 9.30 -0.10
CA ARG A 69 -1.58 10.28 0.96
C ARG A 69 -0.09 10.59 1.15
N PRO A 70 0.25 11.78 1.68
CA PRO A 70 1.63 12.09 2.00
C PRO A 70 2.15 11.17 3.10
N PHE A 71 3.36 10.65 2.92
CA PHE A 71 4.06 9.88 3.94
C PHE A 71 4.85 10.81 4.86
N ASN A 72 4.96 10.42 6.13
CA ASN A 72 5.94 11.01 7.02
C ASN A 72 7.35 10.55 6.61
N GLY A 73 8.37 11.38 6.82
CA GLY A 73 9.75 11.06 6.42
C GLY A 73 10.44 9.97 7.25
N ASN A 74 9.68 9.09 7.90
CA ASN A 74 10.19 8.00 8.71
C ASN A 74 9.25 6.79 8.67
N VAL A 75 9.06 6.26 7.47
CA VAL A 75 8.22 5.09 7.20
C VAL A 75 8.87 3.83 7.76
N SER A 76 10.20 3.75 7.69
CA SER A 76 11.02 2.64 8.17
C SER A 76 10.87 2.39 9.67
N ALA A 77 10.68 3.42 10.50
CA ALA A 77 10.46 3.24 11.93
C ALA A 77 9.11 2.58 12.26
N MET A 78 8.15 2.62 11.32
CA MET A 78 6.82 2.02 11.47
C MET A 78 6.08 2.43 12.76
N LYS A 79 6.36 3.63 13.27
CA LYS A 79 5.77 4.14 14.52
C LYS A 79 4.40 4.74 14.23
N LYS A 80 3.40 4.35 15.03
CA LYS A 80 2.02 4.88 14.97
C LYS A 80 1.32 4.69 13.62
N LEU A 81 1.70 3.66 12.84
CA LEU A 81 1.01 3.32 11.60
C LEU A 81 -0.27 2.53 11.90
N ALA A 82 -1.40 3.01 11.37
CA ALA A 82 -2.66 2.28 11.33
C ALA A 82 -2.69 1.32 10.13
N ALA A 83 -3.69 0.42 10.11
CA ALA A 83 -3.92 -0.50 8.99
C ALA A 83 -3.92 0.22 7.62
N ARG A 84 -4.58 1.38 7.56
CA ARG A 84 -4.64 2.22 6.37
C ARG A 84 -3.26 2.70 5.89
N ASP A 85 -2.33 2.99 6.80
CA ASP A 85 -1.01 3.46 6.42
C ASP A 85 -0.19 2.33 5.79
N PHE A 86 -0.32 1.11 6.32
CA PHE A 86 0.28 -0.09 5.72
C PHE A 86 -0.27 -0.37 4.32
N GLU A 87 -1.57 -0.16 4.11
CA GLU A 87 -2.21 -0.25 2.80
C GLU A 87 -1.64 0.78 1.83
N GLN A 88 -1.48 2.04 2.27
CA GLN A 88 -0.91 3.12 1.46
C GLN A 88 0.52 2.83 1.02
N ILE A 89 1.37 2.27 1.90
CA ILE A 89 2.73 1.83 1.54
C ILE A 89 2.67 0.79 0.42
N LEU A 90 1.75 -0.17 0.52
CA LEU A 90 1.63 -1.24 -0.45
C LEU A 90 1.05 -0.77 -1.79
N GLN A 91 0.07 0.15 -1.77
CA GLN A 91 -0.45 0.80 -2.96
C GLN A 91 0.64 1.58 -3.70
N VAL A 92 1.51 2.30 -2.98
CA VAL A 92 2.65 2.98 -3.58
C VAL A 92 3.60 2.01 -4.28
N VAL A 93 4.00 0.93 -3.59
CA VAL A 93 4.95 -0.05 -4.15
C VAL A 93 4.39 -0.72 -5.41
N ARG A 94 3.07 -0.79 -5.55
CA ARG A 94 2.40 -1.36 -6.74
C ARG A 94 2.29 -0.37 -7.91
N VAL A 95 2.17 0.92 -7.61
CA VAL A 95 1.90 1.97 -8.61
C VAL A 95 3.20 2.55 -9.21
N VAL A 96 4.31 2.44 -8.48
CA VAL A 96 5.67 2.82 -8.93
C VAL A 96 6.35 1.62 -9.57
#